data_AF-A0A956WG50-F1
#
_entry.id   AF-A0A956WG50-F1
#
_cell.length_a   1.000
_cell.length_b   1.000
_cell.length_c   1.000
_cell.angle_alpha   90.00
_cell.angle_beta   90.00
_cell.angle_gamma   90.00
#
_symmetry.space_group_name_H-M   'P 1'
#
loop_
_entity.id
_entity.type
_entity.pdbx_description
1 polymer ?
#
loop_
_entity_poly.entity_id
_entity_poly.type
_entity_poly.pdbx_seq_one_letter_code
_entity_poly.pdbx_strand_id
1 'polypeptide(L)'
;MNGGNSEHELVKRVLDLIEYLALIIEILAVSVIAIGVVYALIRFLVARYGNETLHTYDRQFRANLGNSLLVGLEILVAADIIRTVALEPSLTNVAILGILVLVRTFLSWSLVVEIEGRWPWKAAEAESRAAAEGEHVE
;
A
#
# COMPACT_ATOMS: atom_id res chain seq x y z
N MET A 1 0.93 47.97 -2.46
CA MET A 1 1.49 46.78 -3.15
C MET A 1 2.06 45.86 -2.07
N ASN A 2 1.28 44.88 -1.62
CA ASN A 2 1.67 43.93 -0.55
C ASN A 2 1.23 42.48 -0.86
N GLY A 3 0.77 42.20 -2.09
CA GLY A 3 0.13 40.93 -2.46
C GLY A 3 1.11 39.76 -2.64
N GLY A 4 2.32 40.02 -3.14
CA GLY A 4 3.28 38.94 -3.45
C GLY A 4 3.83 38.22 -2.21
N ASN A 5 3.95 38.90 -1.07
CA ASN A 5 4.51 38.28 0.15
C ASN A 5 3.50 37.31 0.82
N SER A 6 2.20 37.62 0.72
CA SER A 6 1.13 36.75 1.22
C SER A 6 0.96 35.50 0.39
N GLU A 7 1.08 35.57 -0.95
CA GLU A 7 0.96 34.40 -1.82
C GLU A 7 2.08 33.38 -1.57
N HIS A 8 3.33 33.83 -1.45
CA HIS A 8 4.45 32.94 -1.11
C HIS A 8 4.35 32.34 0.30
N GLU A 9 3.88 33.09 1.29
CA GLU A 9 3.62 32.54 2.63
C GLU A 9 2.51 31.49 2.62
N LEU A 10 1.44 31.71 1.87
CA LEU A 10 0.33 30.75 1.76
C LEU A 10 0.80 29.44 1.09
N VAL A 11 1.56 29.54 0.00
CA VAL A 11 2.11 28.36 -0.69
C VAL A 11 3.00 27.56 0.26
N LYS A 12 3.93 28.20 0.98
CA LYS A 12 4.79 27.49 1.94
C LYS A 12 4.00 26.81 3.06
N ARG A 13 3.03 27.49 3.65
CA ARG A 13 2.17 26.91 4.70
C ARG A 13 1.37 25.70 4.20
N VAL A 14 0.89 25.75 2.96
CA VAL A 14 0.17 24.63 2.34
C VAL A 14 1.10 23.45 2.09
N LEU A 15 2.32 23.69 1.58
CA LEU A 15 3.32 22.65 1.37
C LEU A 15 3.73 21.97 2.68
N ASP A 16 4.01 22.76 3.72
CA ASP A 16 4.35 22.25 5.05
C ASP A 16 3.21 21.40 5.63
N LEU A 17 1.96 21.85 5.49
CA LEU A 17 0.79 21.10 5.94
C LEU A 17 0.66 19.76 5.19
N ILE A 18 0.84 19.78 3.87
CA ILE A 18 0.78 18.57 3.04
C ILE A 18 1.87 17.57 3.46
N GLU A 19 3.09 18.05 3.73
CA GLU A 19 4.18 17.20 4.21
C GLU A 19 3.86 16.57 5.57
N TYR A 20 3.29 17.35 6.50
CA TYR A 20 2.82 16.82 7.79
C TYR A 20 1.72 15.77 7.63
N LEU A 21 0.75 15.99 6.74
CA LEU A 21 -0.33 15.04 6.48
C LEU A 21 0.22 13.74 5.88
N ALA A 22 1.12 13.83 4.90
CA ALA A 22 1.77 12.68 4.30
C ALA A 22 2.53 11.86 5.35
N LEU A 23 3.28 12.54 6.24
CA LEU A 23 4.02 11.89 7.33
C LEU A 23 3.11 11.18 8.32
N ILE A 24 1.97 11.78 8.70
CA ILE A 24 1.00 11.14 9.61
C ILE A 24 0.43 9.87 8.99
N ILE A 25 0.08 9.91 7.70
CA ILE A 25 -0.45 8.75 6.97
C ILE A 25 0.61 7.65 6.87
N GLU A 26 1.86 8.02 6.61
CA GLU A 26 3.00 7.10 6.56
C GLU A 26 3.22 6.41 7.91
N ILE A 27 3.25 7.18 9.01
CA ILE A 27 3.36 6.62 10.38
C ILE A 27 2.21 5.66 10.69
N LEU A 28 0.98 6.02 10.31
CA LEU A 28 -0.19 5.16 10.49
C LEU A 28 -0.03 3.85 9.74
N ALA A 29 0.36 3.90 8.48
CA ALA A 29 0.55 2.71 7.65
C ALA A 29 1.64 1.79 8.21
N VAL A 30 2.80 2.35 8.56
CA VAL A 30 3.90 1.62 9.18
C VAL A 30 3.46 0.99 10.50
N SER A 31 2.65 1.69 11.29
CA SER A 31 2.11 1.16 12.55
C SER A 31 1.18 -0.03 12.32
N VAL A 32 0.29 0.04 11.33
CA VAL A 32 -0.61 -1.07 10.96
C VAL A 32 0.19 -2.31 10.54
N ILE A 33 1.20 -2.12 9.68
CA ILE A 33 2.10 -3.21 9.25
C ILE A 33 2.83 -3.80 10.45
N ALA A 34 3.46 -2.95 11.27
CA ALA A 34 4.24 -3.39 12.42
C ALA A 34 3.39 -4.19 13.42
N ILE A 35 2.18 -3.71 13.73
CA ILE A 35 1.25 -4.41 14.63
C ILE A 35 0.85 -5.75 14.03
N GLY A 36 0.51 -5.80 12.75
CA GLY A 36 0.15 -7.05 12.06
C GLY A 36 1.27 -8.09 12.08
N VAL A 37 2.51 -7.65 11.80
CA VAL A 37 3.71 -8.49 11.84
C VAL A 37 3.98 -9.02 13.25
N VAL A 38 3.97 -8.14 14.27
CA VAL A 38 4.20 -8.52 15.66
C VAL A 38 3.11 -9.50 16.14
N TYR A 39 1.85 -9.22 15.83
CA TYR A 39 0.73 -10.09 16.19
C TYR A 39 0.87 -11.49 15.57
N ALA A 40 1.17 -11.55 14.26
CA ALA A 40 1.38 -12.80 13.55
C ALA A 40 2.57 -13.58 14.13
N LEU A 41 3.68 -12.91 14.44
CA LEU A 41 4.87 -13.53 15.03
C LEU A 41 4.61 -14.11 16.42
N ILE A 42 3.93 -13.36 17.30
CA ILE A 42 3.57 -13.85 18.65
C ILE A 42 2.70 -15.12 18.53
N ARG A 43 1.68 -15.09 17.67
CA ARG A 43 0.79 -16.25 17.44
C ARG A 43 1.56 -17.46 16.91
N PHE A 44 2.50 -17.25 15.98
CA PHE A 44 3.36 -18.31 15.45
C PHE A 44 4.24 -18.93 16.54
N LEU A 45 4.88 -18.11 17.38
CA LEU A 45 5.73 -18.60 18.47
C LEU A 45 4.92 -19.40 19.49
N VAL A 46 3.76 -18.89 19.93
CA VAL A 46 2.90 -19.60 20.89
C VAL A 46 2.44 -20.96 20.34
N ALA A 47 2.00 -21.00 19.08
CA ALA A 47 1.59 -22.26 18.44
C ALA A 47 2.75 -23.25 18.29
N ARG A 48 3.97 -22.75 18.02
CA ARG A 48 5.18 -23.57 17.89
C ARG A 48 5.58 -24.27 19.19
N TYR A 49 5.34 -23.65 20.34
CA TYR A 49 5.57 -24.25 21.66
C TYR A 49 4.42 -25.14 22.14
N GLY A 50 3.22 -25.04 21.53
CA GLY A 50 2.00 -25.75 21.92
C GLY A 50 1.79 -27.15 21.32
N ASN A 51 2.70 -27.67 20.47
CA ASN A 51 2.61 -28.99 19.82
C ASN A 51 1.40 -29.18 18.85
N GLU A 52 0.76 -28.12 18.41
CA GLU A 52 -0.31 -28.18 17.40
C GLU A 52 0.26 -28.34 15.97
N THR A 53 -0.46 -29.04 15.10
CA THR A 53 -0.01 -29.40 13.74
C THR A 53 0.38 -28.17 12.92
N LEU A 54 1.68 -28.05 12.62
CA LEU A 54 2.34 -26.89 12.00
C LEU A 54 1.79 -26.48 10.61
N HIS A 55 1.14 -27.39 9.88
CA HIS A 55 0.67 -27.14 8.51
C HIS A 55 -0.48 -26.13 8.40
N THR A 56 -1.43 -26.14 9.35
CA THR A 56 -2.58 -25.22 9.30
C THR A 56 -2.20 -23.80 9.73
N TYR A 57 -1.24 -23.67 10.64
CA TYR A 57 -0.76 -22.37 11.13
C TYR A 57 0.05 -21.61 10.09
N ASP A 58 0.85 -22.29 9.24
CA ASP A 58 1.64 -21.60 8.21
C ASP A 58 0.76 -20.83 7.22
N ARG A 59 -0.35 -21.44 6.79
CA ARG A 59 -1.30 -20.79 5.87
C ARG A 59 -2.01 -19.59 6.52
N GLN A 60 -2.43 -19.72 7.77
CA GLN A 60 -3.13 -18.65 8.49
C GLN A 60 -2.19 -17.51 8.88
N PHE A 61 -0.94 -17.82 9.22
CA PHE A 61 0.13 -16.85 9.45
C PHE A 61 0.41 -16.03 8.20
N ARG A 62 0.63 -16.69 7.05
CA ARG A 62 0.82 -16.04 5.75
C ARG A 62 -0.37 -15.17 5.35
N ALA A 63 -1.60 -15.65 5.55
CA ALA A 63 -2.81 -14.88 5.26
C ALA A 63 -2.94 -13.61 6.12
N ASN A 64 -2.70 -13.71 7.43
CA ASN A 64 -2.77 -12.56 8.34
C ASN A 64 -1.67 -11.54 8.06
N LEU A 65 -0.45 -12.00 7.77
CA LEU A 65 0.65 -11.13 7.34
C LEU A 65 0.30 -10.43 6.02
N GLY A 66 -0.14 -11.18 5.02
CA GLY A 66 -0.53 -10.65 3.72
C GLY A 66 -1.60 -9.57 3.82
N ASN A 67 -2.64 -9.80 4.62
CA ASN A 67 -3.70 -8.80 4.85
C ASN A 67 -3.17 -7.52 5.51
N SER A 68 -2.32 -7.63 6.54
CA SER A 68 -1.74 -6.45 7.20
C SER A 68 -0.82 -5.65 6.28
N LEU A 69 -0.07 -6.33 5.41
CA LEU A 69 0.79 -5.70 4.42
C LEU A 69 -0.03 -5.02 3.33
N LEU A 70 -1.10 -5.66 2.84
CA LEU A 70 -1.99 -5.10 1.82
C LEU A 70 -2.65 -3.81 2.31
N VAL A 71 -3.25 -3.83 3.50
CA VAL A 71 -3.86 -2.63 4.11
C VAL A 71 -2.81 -1.54 4.34
N GLY A 72 -1.62 -1.90 4.84
CA GLY A 72 -0.53 -0.94 5.01
C GLY A 72 -0.11 -0.30 3.69
N LEU A 73 -0.04 -1.08 2.63
CA LEU A 73 0.30 -0.60 1.29
C LEU A 73 -0.78 0.32 0.71
N GLU A 74 -2.06 0.02 0.89
CA GLU A 74 -3.16 0.91 0.49
C GLU A 74 -3.10 2.28 1.20
N ILE A 75 -2.62 2.31 2.45
CA ILE A 75 -2.44 3.57 3.19
C ILE A 75 -1.16 4.29 2.74
N LEU A 76 -0.03 3.58 2.56
CA LEU A 76 1.22 4.15 2.01
C LEU A 76 0.99 4.75 0.62
N VAL A 77 0.14 4.10 -0.17
CA VAL A 77 -0.32 4.55 -1.47
C VAL A 77 -0.88 5.98 -1.42
N ALA A 78 -1.65 6.31 -0.40
CA ALA A 78 -2.24 7.64 -0.23
C ALA A 78 -1.16 8.69 0.13
N ALA A 79 -0.25 8.37 1.05
CA ALA A 79 0.84 9.26 1.45
C ALA A 79 1.73 9.65 0.25
N ASP A 80 2.06 8.67 -0.58
CA ASP A 80 2.84 8.83 -1.80
C ASP A 80 2.13 9.72 -2.84
N ILE A 81 0.81 9.56 -3.03
CA ILE A 81 0.04 10.41 -3.96
C ILE A 81 0.03 11.86 -3.48
N ILE A 82 -0.18 12.07 -2.18
CA ILE A 82 -0.20 13.41 -1.57
C ILE A 82 1.15 14.11 -1.79
N ARG A 83 2.26 13.40 -1.54
CA ARG A 83 3.62 13.94 -1.71
C ARG A 83 3.97 14.21 -3.18
N THR A 84 3.52 13.35 -4.10
CA THR A 84 3.79 13.47 -5.53
C THR A 84 3.03 14.64 -6.17
N VAL A 85 1.77 14.86 -5.82
CA VAL A 85 0.93 15.91 -6.44
C VAL A 85 1.25 17.30 -5.91
N ALA A 86 1.77 17.41 -4.68
CA ALA A 86 1.93 18.70 -4.00
C ALA A 86 3.28 19.41 -4.23
N LEU A 87 4.35 18.69 -4.55
CA LEU A 87 5.69 19.28 -4.68
C LEU A 87 5.89 19.87 -6.09
N GLU A 88 6.42 21.11 -6.14
CA GLU A 88 6.61 21.88 -7.38
C GLU A 88 7.20 21.02 -8.52
N PRO A 89 6.61 21.08 -9.73
CA PRO A 89 7.01 20.24 -10.86
C PRO A 89 8.37 20.69 -11.42
N SER A 90 9.45 20.26 -10.77
CA SER A 90 10.80 20.25 -11.34
C SER A 90 11.08 18.89 -11.97
N LEU A 91 11.92 18.84 -13.02
CA LEU A 91 12.29 17.56 -13.65
C LEU A 91 12.92 16.58 -12.65
N THR A 92 13.67 17.08 -11.67
CA THR A 92 14.25 16.26 -10.60
C THR A 92 13.18 15.69 -9.68
N ASN A 93 12.20 16.51 -9.29
CA ASN A 93 11.08 16.05 -8.47
C ASN A 93 10.29 15.00 -9.26
N VAL A 94 9.90 15.27 -10.50
CA VAL A 94 9.19 14.32 -11.38
C VAL A 94 9.94 12.99 -11.53
N ALA A 95 11.27 13.00 -11.63
CA ALA A 95 12.06 11.77 -11.70
C ALA A 95 12.01 10.95 -10.39
N ILE A 96 12.13 11.61 -9.23
CA ILE A 96 11.98 10.98 -7.91
C ILE A 96 10.57 10.39 -7.76
N LEU A 97 9.54 11.15 -8.15
CA LEU A 97 8.15 10.69 -8.13
C LEU A 97 7.94 9.48 -9.05
N GLY A 98 8.53 9.49 -10.25
CA GLY A 98 8.48 8.37 -11.19
C GLY A 98 9.11 7.10 -10.63
N ILE A 99 10.27 7.22 -9.97
CA ILE A 99 10.92 6.08 -9.29
C ILE A 99 10.06 5.55 -8.16
N LEU A 100 9.49 6.44 -7.34
CA LEU A 100 8.64 6.06 -6.21
C LEU A 100 7.36 5.33 -6.67
N VAL A 101 6.69 5.81 -7.73
CA VAL A 101 5.53 5.14 -8.33
C VAL A 101 5.90 3.76 -8.89
N LEU A 102 7.06 3.64 -9.56
CA LEU A 102 7.54 2.36 -10.09
C LEU A 102 7.79 1.33 -8.97
N VAL A 103 8.52 1.72 -7.93
CA VAL A 103 8.80 0.86 -6.77
C VAL A 103 7.49 0.41 -6.13
N ARG A 104 6.55 1.34 -5.92
CA ARG A 104 5.27 1.01 -5.30
C ARG A 104 4.41 0.07 -6.13
N THR A 105 4.35 0.28 -7.45
CA THR A 105 3.61 -0.60 -8.35
C THR A 105 4.20 -2.01 -8.34
N PHE A 106 5.53 -2.12 -8.39
CA PHE A 106 6.23 -3.39 -8.34
C PHE A 106 6.01 -4.13 -7.00
N LEU A 107 6.14 -3.45 -5.86
CA LEU A 107 5.94 -4.06 -4.54
C LEU A 107 4.48 -4.50 -4.33
N SER A 108 3.51 -3.68 -4.73
CA SER A 108 2.09 -4.03 -4.66
C SER A 108 1.79 -5.29 -5.48
N TRP A 109 2.26 -5.35 -6.74
CA TRP A 109 2.10 -6.56 -7.57
C TRP A 109 2.81 -7.79 -7.00
N SER A 110 4.04 -7.63 -6.50
CA SER A 110 4.79 -8.75 -5.93
C SER A 110 4.04 -9.40 -4.77
N LEU A 111 3.41 -8.61 -3.90
CA LEU A 111 2.65 -9.11 -2.76
C LEU A 111 1.33 -9.77 -3.16
N VAL A 112 0.60 -9.19 -4.12
CA VAL A 112 -0.61 -9.82 -4.66
C VAL A 112 -0.29 -11.18 -5.25
N VAL A 113 0.81 -11.28 -6.01
CA VAL A 113 1.28 -12.55 -6.60
C VAL A 113 1.66 -13.57 -5.52
N GLU A 114 2.35 -13.14 -4.46
CA GLU A 114 2.73 -14.02 -3.35
C GLU A 114 1.50 -14.57 -2.61
N ILE A 115 0.49 -13.72 -2.37
CA ILE A 115 -0.73 -14.09 -1.63
C ILE A 115 -1.67 -14.95 -2.47
N GLU A 116 -1.91 -14.59 -3.72
CA GLU A 116 -2.89 -15.25 -4.59
C GLU A 116 -2.30 -16.40 -5.42
N GLY A 117 -0.97 -16.49 -5.51
CA GLY A 117 -0.26 -17.48 -6.33
C GLY A 117 -0.49 -17.33 -7.84
N ARG A 118 -1.11 -16.22 -8.28
CA ARG A 118 -1.43 -15.91 -9.68
C ARG A 118 -1.11 -14.46 -9.95
N TRP A 119 -0.80 -14.15 -11.21
CA TRP A 119 -0.59 -12.77 -11.64
C TRP A 119 -1.92 -12.02 -11.76
N PRO A 120 -1.97 -10.71 -11.45
CA PRO A 120 -3.22 -9.93 -11.42
C PRO A 120 -3.94 -9.90 -12.76
N TRP A 121 -3.21 -9.89 -13.88
CA TRP A 121 -3.83 -9.94 -15.22
C TRP A 121 -4.54 -11.28 -15.51
N LYS A 122 -4.15 -12.39 -14.85
CA LYS A 122 -4.87 -13.67 -14.97
C LYS A 122 -6.17 -13.70 -14.18
N ALA A 123 -6.27 -12.93 -13.09
CA ALA A 123 -7.52 -12.77 -12.35
C ALA A 123 -8.55 -11.99 -13.17
N ALA A 124 -8.11 -10.89 -13.81
CA ALA A 124 -8.96 -10.08 -14.68
C ALA A 124 -9.53 -10.87 -15.90
N GLU A 125 -8.74 -11.78 -16.48
CA GLU A 125 -9.19 -12.68 -17.57
C GLU A 125 -10.28 -13.67 -17.13
N ALA A 126 -10.23 -14.15 -15.88
CA ALA A 126 -11.23 -15.09 -15.35
C ALA A 126 -12.58 -14.40 -15.09
N GLU A 127 -12.54 -13.17 -14.58
CA GLU A 127 -13.73 -12.37 -14.28
C GLU A 127 -14.43 -11.90 -15.57
N SER A 128 -13.66 -11.49 -16.57
CA SER A 128 -14.18 -11.11 -17.90
C SER A 128 -14.75 -12.29 -18.70
N ARG A 129 -14.18 -13.50 -18.56
CA ARG A 129 -14.78 -14.73 -19.12
C ARG A 129 -16.09 -15.11 -18.43
N ALA A 130 -16.15 -15.02 -17.11
CA ALA A 130 -17.37 -15.32 -16.35
C ALA A 130 -18.52 -14.34 -16.68
N ALA A 131 -18.19 -13.06 -16.90
CA ALA A 131 -19.16 -12.06 -17.37
C ALA A 131 -19.67 -12.36 -18.78
N ALA A 132 -18.79 -12.76 -19.71
CA ALA A 132 -19.17 -13.11 -21.08
C ALA A 132 -19.99 -14.41 -21.18
N GLU A 133 -19.75 -15.39 -20.30
CA GLU A 133 -20.57 -16.60 -20.22
C GLU A 133 -21.94 -16.34 -19.59
N GLY A 134 -22.06 -15.37 -18.68
CA GLY A 134 -23.35 -14.95 -18.09
C GLY A 134 -24.25 -14.18 -19.06
N GLU A 135 -23.69 -13.45 -20.02
CA GLU A 135 -24.43 -12.66 -21.02
C GLU A 135 -25.06 -13.53 -22.13
N HIS A 136 -24.53 -14.74 -22.35
CA HIS A 136 -25.04 -15.67 -23.38
C HIS A 136 -26.15 -16.62 -22.89
N VAL A 137 -26.55 -16.54 -21.61
CA VAL A 137 -27.51 -17.47 -20.97
C VAL A 137 -28.87 -16.81 -20.68
N GLU A 138 -29.07 -15.53 -21.00
CA GLU A 138 -30.40 -14.87 -20.99
C GLU A 138 -31.13 -14.92 -22.34
#